data_AF-A0AA96FNA6-F1
#
_entry.id   AF-A0AA96FNA6-F1
#
_cell.length_a   1.000
_cell.length_b   1.000
_cell.length_c   1.000
_cell.angle_alpha   90.00
_cell.angle_beta   90.00
_cell.angle_gamma   90.00
#
_symmetry.space_group_name_H-M   'P 1'
#
loop_
_entity.id
_entity.type
_entity.pdbx_description
1 polymer ?
#
loop_
_entity_poly.entity_id
_entity_poly.type
_entity_poly.pdbx_seq_one_letter_code
_entity_poly.pdbx_strand_id
1 'polypeptide(L)'
;MGTYVYGIIRASHSPLRQDVQGIGDPPRPVRVLSEGELAAIVSDAPEELRPKRRDLLAHQRVLDEAGAGGVVLPMRFGSASPDDDTVTTVLAERAEDFLERLRALDGTAEYNIKANHDEEAVIRLIMADHDDIRSLAEANREAGGGTQEQKIQLGEMIAAAVQAREATDAGLLQQALEPMAEAVSAGPQSSGWLANLSFLVDSGAAERFLTAVEEFRQANPHLELRVNGPLPPYSFVETSSPQQAEGGTAEAFGAAAAKPNG
;
A
#
# COMPACT_ATOMS: atom_id res chain seq x y z
N MET A 1 6.62 28.74 10.50
CA MET A 1 7.21 27.98 9.38
C MET A 1 6.39 26.71 9.28
N GLY A 2 6.03 26.28 8.07
CA GLY A 2 5.22 25.07 7.92
C GLY A 2 5.90 23.86 8.58
N THR A 3 5.10 22.93 9.09
CA THR A 3 5.57 21.73 9.79
C THR A 3 5.14 20.51 9.00
N TYR A 4 6.11 19.71 8.55
CA TYR A 4 5.84 18.46 7.87
C TYR A 4 5.74 17.33 8.89
N VAL A 5 4.66 16.55 8.83
CA VAL A 5 4.36 15.47 9.78
C VAL A 5 4.61 14.13 9.10
N TYR A 6 5.51 13.33 9.68
CA TYR A 6 5.83 11.99 9.18
C TYR A 6 4.88 10.95 9.74
N GLY A 7 4.66 10.99 11.05
CA GLY A 7 3.87 9.97 11.76
C GLY A 7 3.60 10.36 13.21
N ILE A 8 2.67 9.63 13.83
CA ILE A 8 2.29 9.80 15.24
C ILE A 8 2.69 8.54 16.00
N ILE A 9 3.26 8.72 17.18
CA ILE A 9 3.71 7.66 18.09
C ILE A 9 3.20 7.93 19.51
N ARG A 10 3.40 6.98 20.43
CA ARG A 10 3.29 7.25 21.87
C ARG A 10 4.46 8.13 22.32
N ALA A 11 4.20 9.08 23.22
CA ALA A 11 5.25 9.94 23.79
C ALA A 11 6.34 9.16 24.53
N SER A 12 5.99 8.02 25.13
CA SER A 12 6.93 7.10 25.79
C SER A 12 7.89 6.38 24.84
N HIS A 13 7.72 6.54 23.52
CA HIS A 13 8.35 5.73 22.48
C HIS A 13 9.50 6.42 21.72
N SER A 14 10.11 7.48 22.26
CA SER A 14 11.18 8.22 21.55
C SER A 14 12.53 8.11 22.26
N PRO A 15 13.60 7.74 21.54
CA PRO A 15 14.28 8.73 20.71
C PRO A 15 14.66 8.18 19.33
N LEU A 16 14.15 8.81 18.27
CA LEU A 16 14.73 8.69 16.93
C LEU A 16 16.26 8.87 17.03
N ARG A 17 17.03 8.10 16.25
CA ARG A 17 18.48 8.33 16.18
C ARG A 17 18.75 9.77 15.73
N GLN A 18 19.78 10.37 16.31
CA GLN A 18 20.10 11.79 16.07
C GLN A 18 20.52 12.09 14.61
N ASP A 19 20.81 11.07 13.81
CA ASP A 19 21.27 11.18 12.42
C ASP A 19 20.18 10.95 11.38
N VAL A 20 18.93 10.69 11.77
CA VAL A 20 17.82 10.56 10.83
C VAL A 20 17.57 11.90 10.14
N GLN A 21 17.74 11.92 8.82
CA GLN A 21 17.49 13.08 7.99
C GLN A 21 16.09 13.02 7.38
N GLY A 22 15.35 14.12 7.50
CA GLY A 22 14.02 14.29 6.93
C GLY A 22 14.04 14.63 5.43
N ILE A 23 12.89 15.06 4.93
CA ILE A 23 12.71 15.50 3.55
C ILE A 23 13.40 16.86 3.27
N GLY A 24 13.58 17.19 1.99
CA GLY A 24 14.05 18.51 1.55
C GLY A 24 15.46 18.53 0.95
N ASP A 25 15.83 19.70 0.44
CA ASP A 25 17.17 20.00 -0.09
C ASP A 25 17.65 21.37 0.41
N PRO A 26 18.59 21.43 1.36
CA PRO A 26 19.17 20.30 2.10
C PRO A 26 18.13 19.58 2.99
N PRO A 27 18.39 18.32 3.42
CA PRO A 27 17.49 17.58 4.30
C PRO A 27 17.20 18.33 5.61
N ARG A 28 15.93 18.33 6.03
CA ARG A 28 15.49 19.01 7.26
C ARG A 28 15.72 18.11 8.48
N PRO A 29 16.21 18.65 9.61
CA PRO A 29 16.32 17.89 10.85
C PRO A 29 14.96 17.37 11.31
N VAL A 30 14.92 16.11 11.72
CA VAL A 30 13.72 15.50 12.30
C VAL A 30 13.70 15.78 13.80
N ARG A 31 12.53 16.14 14.32
CA ARG A 31 12.28 16.44 15.73
C ARG A 31 10.94 15.84 16.16
N VAL A 32 10.70 15.86 17.46
CA VAL A 32 9.48 15.29 18.05
C VAL A 32 8.74 16.39 18.80
N LEU A 33 7.44 16.53 18.53
CA LEU A 33 6.52 17.36 19.27
C LEU A 33 5.66 16.46 20.15
N SER A 34 5.72 16.63 21.46
CA SER A 34 4.95 15.83 22.42
C SER A 34 3.75 16.60 22.91
N GLU A 35 2.61 15.91 23.01
CA GLU A 35 1.38 16.44 23.58
C GLU A 35 0.64 15.31 24.32
N GLY A 36 0.47 15.45 25.64
CA GLY A 36 -0.05 14.38 26.48
C GLY A 36 0.71 13.05 26.34
N GLU A 37 -0.03 11.99 25.99
CA GLU A 37 0.50 10.64 25.79
C GLU A 37 1.00 10.37 24.36
N LEU A 38 0.87 11.35 23.47
CA LEU A 38 1.22 11.23 22.05
C LEU A 38 2.41 12.11 21.69
N ALA A 39 3.05 11.76 20.59
CA ALA A 39 4.01 12.62 19.96
C ALA A 39 3.94 12.53 18.43
N ALA A 40 4.16 13.65 17.75
CA ALA A 40 4.32 13.72 16.31
C ALA A 40 5.80 13.78 15.95
N ILE A 41 6.19 12.98 14.96
CA ILE A 41 7.50 13.05 14.32
C ILE A 41 7.38 14.07 13.19
N VAL A 42 8.19 15.12 13.26
CA VAL A 42 8.07 16.26 12.35
C VAL A 42 9.42 16.79 11.88
N SER A 43 9.39 17.61 10.84
CA SER A 43 10.48 18.52 10.47
C SER A 43 9.88 19.81 9.95
N ASP A 44 10.70 20.83 9.73
CA ASP A 44 10.22 21.99 8.98
C ASP A 44 9.82 21.56 7.56
N ALA A 45 8.70 22.07 7.07
CA ALA A 45 8.23 21.80 5.71
C ALA A 45 9.13 22.54 4.70
N PRO A 46 9.64 21.86 3.66
CA PRO A 46 10.35 22.53 2.59
C PRO A 46 9.40 23.46 1.81
N GLU A 47 9.91 24.58 1.31
CA GLU A 47 9.13 25.55 0.53
C GLU A 47 8.45 24.93 -0.71
N GLU A 48 9.10 23.93 -1.32
CA GLU A 48 8.57 23.21 -2.47
C GLU A 48 8.43 21.71 -2.16
N LEU A 49 7.25 21.33 -1.67
CA LEU A 49 6.92 19.94 -1.37
C LEU A 49 6.42 19.22 -2.63
N ARG A 50 7.29 18.42 -3.26
CA ARG A 50 6.94 17.56 -4.39
C ARG A 50 7.31 16.11 -4.08
N PRO A 51 6.58 15.11 -4.60
CA PRO A 51 6.89 13.70 -4.40
C PRO A 51 8.09 13.26 -5.25
N LYS A 52 9.25 13.88 -5.03
CA LYS A 52 10.52 13.48 -5.63
C LYS A 52 10.97 12.19 -4.96
N ARG A 53 11.59 11.28 -5.73
CA ARG A 53 12.08 9.98 -5.24
C ARG A 53 12.90 10.12 -3.94
N ARG A 54 13.79 11.12 -3.86
CA ARG A 54 14.58 11.41 -2.65
C ARG A 54 13.70 11.64 -1.42
N ASP A 55 12.69 12.51 -1.55
CA ASP A 55 11.86 12.92 -0.42
C ASP A 55 10.90 11.79 0.00
N LEU A 56 10.40 11.00 -0.95
CA LEU A 56 9.64 9.77 -0.65
C LEU A 56 10.49 8.76 0.14
N LEU A 57 11.74 8.54 -0.29
CA LEU A 57 12.67 7.66 0.42
C LEU A 57 13.11 8.22 1.77
N ALA A 58 13.22 9.54 1.93
CA ALA A 58 13.51 10.16 3.21
C ALA A 58 12.34 10.01 4.17
N HIS A 59 11.12 10.30 3.72
CA HIS A 59 9.90 10.09 4.49
C HIS A 59 9.79 8.64 4.98
N GLN A 60 9.97 7.66 4.08
CA GLN A 60 9.91 6.25 4.45
C GLN A 60 10.98 5.88 5.49
N ARG A 61 12.23 6.34 5.32
CA ARG A 61 13.31 6.07 6.29
C ARG A 61 13.01 6.60 7.70
N VAL A 62 12.36 7.76 7.80
CA VAL A 62 11.94 8.31 9.11
C VAL A 62 10.94 7.39 9.79
N LEU A 63 9.97 6.87 9.03
CA LEU A 63 8.95 5.96 9.54
C LEU A 63 9.50 4.57 9.86
N ASP A 64 10.43 4.05 9.07
CA ASP A 64 11.09 2.77 9.34
C ASP A 64 11.90 2.84 10.64
N GLU A 65 12.64 3.94 10.87
CA GLU A 65 13.38 4.13 12.13
C GLU A 65 12.43 4.30 13.32
N ALA A 66 11.33 5.03 13.15
CA ALA A 66 10.30 5.15 14.18
C ALA A 66 9.70 3.78 14.52
N GLY A 67 9.38 2.99 13.50
CA GLY A 67 8.84 1.64 13.58
C GLY A 67 9.73 0.66 14.34
N ALA A 68 11.06 0.86 14.30
CA ALA A 68 12.00 0.05 15.07
C ALA A 68 11.91 0.29 16.58
N GLY A 69 11.45 1.48 17.01
CA GLY A 69 11.16 1.81 18.40
C GLY A 69 9.81 1.25 18.87
N GLY A 70 8.89 1.04 17.92
CA GLY A 70 7.62 0.33 17.99
C GLY A 70 6.54 1.03 17.16
N VAL A 71 5.25 0.85 17.48
CA VAL A 71 4.16 1.22 16.55
C VAL A 71 4.12 2.71 16.21
N VAL A 72 4.01 3.00 14.91
CA VAL A 72 3.82 4.34 14.35
C VAL A 72 2.54 4.37 13.53
N LEU A 73 1.75 5.44 13.67
CA LEU A 73 0.70 5.78 12.70
C LEU A 73 1.36 6.59 11.58
N PRO A 74 1.64 5.99 10.42
CA PRO A 74 2.29 6.71 9.34
C PRO A 74 1.33 7.72 8.71
N MET A 75 1.79 8.96 8.52
CA MET A 75 1.08 9.95 7.71
C MET A 75 1.44 9.74 6.25
N ARG A 76 0.52 10.09 5.33
CA ARG A 76 0.85 10.05 3.90
C ARG A 76 1.86 11.13 3.55
N PHE A 77 2.68 10.87 2.54
CA PHE A 77 3.56 11.91 2.01
C PHE A 77 2.76 13.14 1.60
N GLY A 78 3.12 14.31 2.13
CA GLY A 78 2.41 15.55 1.86
C GLY A 78 1.68 16.13 3.07
N SER A 79 1.58 15.39 4.17
CA SER A 79 0.99 15.87 5.41
C SER A 79 1.79 17.02 6.02
N ALA A 80 1.25 18.23 5.90
CA ALA A 80 1.89 19.47 6.34
C ALA A 80 0.88 20.37 7.05
N SER A 81 1.34 20.93 8.16
CA SER A 81 0.62 21.84 9.05
C SER A 81 1.18 23.27 8.92
N PRO A 82 0.40 24.34 9.18
CA PRO A 82 0.89 25.71 9.20
C PRO A 82 2.07 25.95 10.16
N ASP A 83 2.05 25.29 11.32
CA ASP A 83 3.02 25.42 12.40
C ASP A 83 2.93 24.24 13.38
N ASP A 84 3.83 24.24 14.37
CA ASP A 84 3.93 23.26 15.44
C ASP A 84 2.72 23.29 16.38
N ASP A 85 2.20 24.48 16.70
CA ASP A 85 1.07 24.66 17.63
C ASP A 85 -0.20 24.02 17.06
N THR A 86 -0.39 24.11 15.74
CA THR A 86 -1.47 23.40 15.05
C THR A 86 -1.28 21.88 15.15
N VAL A 87 -0.04 21.38 15.07
CA VAL A 87 0.23 19.94 15.24
C VAL A 87 -0.13 19.46 16.63
N THR A 88 0.34 20.14 17.67
CA THR A 88 0.04 19.76 19.07
C THR A 88 -1.45 19.92 19.37
N THR A 89 -2.13 20.93 18.85
CA THR A 89 -3.59 21.08 18.98
C THR A 89 -4.33 19.87 18.43
N VAL A 90 -3.99 19.40 17.22
CA VAL A 90 -4.61 18.21 16.63
C VAL A 90 -4.29 16.95 17.44
N LEU A 91 -3.07 16.81 17.96
CA LEU A 91 -2.73 15.70 18.85
C LEU A 91 -3.60 15.68 20.10
N ALA A 92 -3.84 16.84 20.71
CA ALA A 92 -4.69 16.98 21.90
C ALA A 92 -6.17 16.68 21.59
N GLU A 93 -6.71 17.27 20.53
CA GLU A 93 -8.12 17.11 20.14
C GLU A 93 -8.47 15.67 19.75
N ARG A 94 -7.50 14.94 19.18
CA ARG A 94 -7.69 13.58 18.65
C ARG A 94 -6.94 12.51 19.44
N ALA A 95 -6.61 12.80 20.69
CA ALA A 95 -5.74 11.94 21.49
C ALA A 95 -6.30 10.51 21.62
N GLU A 96 -7.59 10.39 21.93
CA GLU A 96 -8.26 9.10 22.11
C GLU A 96 -8.23 8.25 20.83
N ASP A 97 -8.61 8.85 19.69
CA ASP A 97 -8.59 8.21 18.37
C ASP A 97 -7.19 7.66 18.02
N PHE A 98 -6.15 8.49 18.15
CA PHE A 98 -4.80 8.09 17.78
C PHE A 98 -4.26 7.02 18.73
N LEU A 99 -4.55 7.11 20.03
CA LEU A 99 -4.15 6.08 20.99
C LEU A 99 -4.86 4.75 20.73
N GLU A 100 -6.12 4.76 20.32
CA GLU A 100 -6.85 3.55 19.95
C GLU A 100 -6.25 2.90 18.70
N ARG A 101 -5.98 3.68 17.66
CA ARG A 101 -5.32 3.18 16.45
C ARG A 101 -3.92 2.64 16.73
N LEU A 102 -3.12 3.32 17.55
CA LEU A 102 -1.80 2.83 17.97
C LEU A 102 -1.92 1.49 18.71
N ARG A 103 -2.92 1.31 19.58
CA ARG A 103 -3.16 0.01 20.25
C ARG A 103 -3.54 -1.09 19.26
N ALA A 104 -4.42 -0.78 18.30
CA ALA A 104 -4.90 -1.76 17.33
C ALA A 104 -3.80 -2.25 16.37
N LEU A 105 -2.79 -1.41 16.11
CA LEU A 105 -1.69 -1.71 15.19
C LEU A 105 -0.42 -2.19 15.91
N ASP A 106 -0.41 -2.20 17.24
CA ASP A 106 0.76 -2.60 18.01
C ASP A 106 1.11 -4.07 17.77
N GLY A 107 2.41 -4.36 17.59
CA GLY A 107 2.89 -5.69 17.26
C GLY A 107 2.57 -6.18 15.84
N THR A 108 1.97 -5.36 14.97
CA THR A 108 1.63 -5.73 13.60
C THR A 108 2.49 -5.01 12.56
N ALA A 109 2.58 -5.58 11.36
CA ALA A 109 3.23 -4.98 10.20
C ALA A 109 2.36 -5.17 8.95
N GLU A 110 2.43 -4.22 8.02
CA GLU A 110 1.75 -4.36 6.73
C GLU A 110 2.62 -5.08 5.71
N TYR A 111 2.03 -6.02 4.99
CA TYR A 111 2.57 -6.64 3.79
C TYR A 111 1.65 -6.36 2.61
N ASN A 112 2.17 -5.67 1.60
CA ASN A 112 1.46 -5.40 0.36
C ASN A 112 1.84 -6.43 -0.71
N ILE A 113 0.84 -7.11 -1.26
CA ILE A 113 1.00 -8.09 -2.33
C ILE A 113 0.37 -7.53 -3.59
N LYS A 114 1.17 -7.46 -4.63
CA LYS A 114 0.72 -7.15 -5.99
C LYS A 114 0.84 -8.38 -6.86
N ALA A 115 -0.21 -8.70 -7.61
CA ALA A 115 -0.24 -9.85 -8.50
C ALA A 115 -0.50 -9.40 -9.93
N ASN A 116 0.12 -10.11 -10.87
CA ASN A 116 -0.12 -10.05 -12.30
C ASN A 116 -0.12 -11.45 -12.90
N HIS A 117 -0.67 -11.59 -14.10
CA HIS A 117 -0.44 -12.79 -14.88
C HIS A 117 0.94 -12.77 -15.53
N ASP A 118 1.61 -13.93 -15.53
CA ASP A 118 2.62 -14.22 -16.54
C ASP A 118 1.90 -14.42 -17.88
N GLU A 119 2.20 -13.57 -18.86
CA GLU A 119 1.46 -13.47 -20.13
C GLU A 119 1.41 -14.82 -20.88
N GLU A 120 2.53 -15.54 -20.93
CA GLU A 120 2.55 -16.82 -21.65
C GLU A 120 1.86 -17.93 -20.86
N ALA A 121 2.06 -17.98 -19.54
CA ALA A 121 1.49 -19.01 -18.69
C ALA A 121 -0.04 -18.88 -18.60
N VAL A 122 -0.57 -17.65 -18.51
CA VAL A 122 -2.01 -17.45 -18.51
C VAL A 122 -2.62 -17.82 -19.85
N ILE A 123 -1.99 -17.48 -20.99
CA ILE A 123 -2.49 -17.88 -22.31
C ILE A 123 -2.50 -19.41 -22.43
N ARG A 124 -1.43 -20.10 -22.01
CA ARG A 124 -1.39 -21.58 -22.00
C ARG A 124 -2.52 -22.17 -21.15
N LEU A 125 -2.80 -21.56 -20.00
CA LEU A 125 -3.87 -21.98 -19.11
C LEU A 125 -5.25 -21.77 -19.73
N ILE A 126 -5.51 -20.60 -20.34
CA ILE A 126 -6.74 -20.33 -21.09
C ILE A 126 -6.94 -21.35 -22.21
N MET A 127 -5.89 -21.67 -22.97
CA MET A 127 -5.96 -22.67 -24.04
C MET A 127 -6.27 -24.08 -23.51
N ALA A 128 -5.87 -24.41 -22.29
CA ALA A 128 -6.18 -25.68 -21.65
C ALA A 128 -7.64 -25.73 -21.14
N ASP A 129 -8.12 -24.63 -20.55
CA ASP A 129 -9.43 -24.55 -19.90
C ASP A 129 -10.58 -24.27 -20.89
N HIS A 130 -10.30 -23.68 -22.06
CA HIS A 130 -11.31 -23.24 -23.04
C HIS A 130 -11.20 -23.98 -24.37
N ASP A 131 -12.01 -25.03 -24.53
CA ASP A 131 -12.05 -25.87 -25.73
C ASP A 131 -12.40 -25.10 -27.01
N ASP A 132 -13.29 -24.10 -26.91
CA ASP A 132 -13.73 -23.26 -28.02
C ASP A 132 -12.60 -22.36 -28.55
N ILE A 133 -11.88 -21.70 -27.65
CA ILE A 133 -10.69 -20.89 -27.98
C ILE A 133 -9.62 -21.77 -28.62
N ARG A 134 -9.34 -22.94 -28.02
CA ARG A 134 -8.36 -23.89 -28.54
C ARG A 134 -8.72 -24.38 -29.95
N SER A 135 -9.97 -24.79 -30.15
CA SER A 135 -10.46 -25.27 -31.45
C SER A 135 -10.36 -24.21 -32.53
N LEU A 136 -10.71 -22.96 -32.21
CA LEU A 136 -10.61 -21.84 -33.16
C LEU A 136 -9.14 -21.53 -33.52
N ALA A 137 -8.23 -21.57 -32.54
CA ALA A 137 -6.81 -21.37 -32.78
C ALA A 137 -6.20 -22.48 -33.67
N GLU A 138 -6.60 -23.73 -33.46
CA GLU A 138 -6.20 -24.88 -34.28
C GLU A 138 -6.72 -24.76 -35.72
N ALA A 139 -8.02 -24.46 -35.89
CA ALA A 139 -8.63 -24.26 -37.19
C ALA A 139 -7.97 -23.11 -37.97
N ASN A 140 -7.67 -21.99 -37.31
CA ASN A 140 -6.95 -20.88 -37.92
C ASN A 140 -5.54 -21.31 -38.36
N ARG A 141 -4.83 -22.11 -37.55
CA ARG A 141 -3.49 -22.62 -37.90
C ARG A 141 -3.52 -23.54 -39.12
N GLU A 142 -4.47 -24.46 -39.18
CA GLU A 142 -4.67 -25.36 -40.33
C GLU A 142 -5.01 -24.60 -41.62
N ALA A 143 -5.74 -23.48 -41.49
CA ALA A 143 -6.08 -22.59 -42.59
C ALA A 143 -4.97 -21.58 -42.97
N GLY A 144 -3.71 -21.79 -42.53
CA GLY A 144 -2.59 -20.89 -42.85
C GLY A 144 -2.56 -19.60 -42.04
N GLY A 145 -3.16 -19.61 -40.86
CA GLY A 145 -3.21 -18.47 -39.92
C GLY A 145 -4.59 -17.80 -39.79
N GLY A 146 -5.59 -18.23 -40.57
CA GLY A 146 -6.95 -17.65 -40.56
C GLY A 146 -7.04 -16.26 -41.20
N THR A 147 -8.27 -15.80 -41.42
CA THR A 147 -8.55 -14.45 -41.94
C THR A 147 -8.29 -13.38 -40.87
N GLN A 148 -8.23 -12.11 -41.29
CA GLN A 148 -8.07 -10.99 -40.33
C GLN A 148 -9.19 -10.96 -39.29
N GLU A 149 -10.43 -11.23 -39.71
CA GLU A 149 -11.60 -11.30 -38.84
C GLU A 149 -11.48 -12.43 -37.81
N GLN A 150 -11.06 -13.62 -38.24
CA GLN A 150 -10.85 -14.76 -37.34
C GLN A 150 -9.72 -14.53 -36.34
N LYS A 151 -8.67 -13.80 -36.73
CA LYS A 151 -7.58 -13.40 -35.81
C LYS A 151 -8.07 -12.41 -34.75
N ILE A 152 -8.87 -11.43 -35.16
CA ILE A 152 -9.48 -10.46 -34.23
C ILE A 152 -10.39 -11.18 -33.24
N GLN A 153 -11.29 -12.03 -33.75
CA GLN A 153 -12.21 -12.81 -32.91
C GLN A 153 -11.46 -13.67 -31.89
N LEU A 154 -10.41 -14.40 -32.32
CA LEU A 154 -9.59 -15.19 -31.40
C LEU A 154 -8.92 -14.32 -30.33
N GLY A 155 -8.37 -13.16 -30.73
CA GLY A 155 -7.76 -12.21 -29.80
C GLY A 155 -8.76 -11.67 -28.77
N GLU A 156 -9.98 -11.32 -29.19
CA GLU A 156 -11.06 -10.86 -28.32
C GLU A 156 -11.49 -11.95 -27.32
N MET A 157 -11.63 -13.19 -27.78
CA MET A 157 -11.97 -14.33 -26.91
C MET A 157 -10.88 -14.57 -25.86
N ILE A 158 -9.61 -14.54 -26.26
CA ILE A 158 -8.48 -14.69 -25.32
C ILE A 158 -8.47 -13.55 -24.31
N ALA A 159 -8.60 -12.29 -24.76
CA ALA A 159 -8.60 -11.12 -23.89
C ALA A 159 -9.74 -11.18 -22.85
N ALA A 160 -10.95 -11.54 -23.29
CA ALA A 160 -12.09 -11.70 -22.40
C ALA A 160 -11.87 -12.83 -21.36
N ALA A 161 -11.28 -13.95 -21.78
CA ALA A 161 -10.98 -15.07 -20.89
C ALA A 161 -9.90 -14.72 -19.86
N VAL A 162 -8.85 -14.00 -20.27
CA VAL A 162 -7.81 -13.47 -19.36
C VAL A 162 -8.44 -12.53 -18.33
N GLN A 163 -9.26 -11.57 -18.77
CA GLN A 163 -9.93 -10.62 -17.88
C GLN A 163 -10.87 -11.31 -16.86
N ALA A 164 -11.63 -12.31 -17.29
CA ALA A 164 -12.48 -13.09 -16.38
C ALA A 164 -11.63 -13.85 -15.33
N ARG A 165 -10.46 -14.32 -15.74
CA ARG A 165 -9.52 -15.02 -14.88
C ARG A 165 -8.83 -14.10 -13.89
N GLU A 166 -8.53 -12.84 -14.24
CA GLU A 166 -7.97 -11.84 -13.30
C GLU A 166 -8.81 -11.72 -12.02
N ALA A 167 -10.13 -11.57 -12.15
CA ALA A 167 -11.03 -11.46 -11.00
C ALA A 167 -11.05 -12.74 -10.14
N THR A 168 -10.98 -13.91 -10.80
CA THR A 168 -10.93 -15.21 -10.13
C THR A 168 -9.63 -15.37 -9.34
N ASP A 169 -8.49 -15.11 -9.97
CA ASP A 169 -7.17 -15.24 -9.35
C ASP A 169 -6.96 -14.21 -8.23
N ALA A 170 -7.48 -12.99 -8.36
CA ALA A 170 -7.47 -12.00 -7.29
C ALA A 170 -8.26 -12.48 -6.06
N GLY A 171 -9.44 -13.07 -6.27
CA GLY A 171 -10.25 -13.65 -5.20
C GLY A 171 -9.57 -14.84 -4.52
N LEU A 172 -8.93 -15.73 -5.30
CA LEU A 172 -8.17 -16.86 -4.78
C LEU A 172 -6.98 -16.41 -3.91
N LEU A 173 -6.24 -15.40 -4.36
CA LEU A 173 -5.13 -14.82 -3.60
C LEU A 173 -5.59 -14.27 -2.26
N GLN A 174 -6.66 -13.47 -2.25
CA GLN A 174 -7.21 -12.94 -1.01
C GLN A 174 -7.64 -14.08 -0.07
N GLN A 175 -8.45 -15.02 -0.57
CA GLN A 175 -9.00 -16.12 0.24
C GLN A 175 -7.90 -17.00 0.85
N ALA A 176 -6.80 -17.21 0.13
CA ALA A 176 -5.69 -18.03 0.61
C ALA A 176 -4.91 -17.36 1.75
N LEU A 177 -4.75 -16.03 1.72
CA LEU A 177 -3.87 -15.29 2.63
C LEU A 177 -4.60 -14.57 3.75
N GLU A 178 -5.88 -14.25 3.59
CA GLU A 178 -6.71 -13.59 4.60
C GLU A 178 -6.70 -14.32 5.96
N PRO A 179 -6.73 -15.67 6.06
CA PRO A 179 -6.66 -16.35 7.35
C PRO A 179 -5.34 -16.14 8.12
N MET A 180 -4.28 -15.67 7.46
CA MET A 180 -2.97 -15.41 8.04
C MET A 180 -2.78 -13.94 8.46
N ALA A 181 -3.82 -13.10 8.29
CA ALA A 181 -3.79 -11.67 8.57
C ALA A 181 -4.90 -11.28 9.57
N GLU A 182 -4.65 -10.24 10.36
CA GLU A 182 -5.63 -9.63 11.27
C GLU A 182 -6.66 -8.79 10.49
N ALA A 183 -6.23 -8.20 9.38
CA ALA A 183 -7.09 -7.42 8.49
C ALA A 183 -6.55 -7.41 7.06
N VAL A 184 -7.44 -7.20 6.10
CA VAL A 184 -7.11 -7.06 4.67
C VAL A 184 -7.69 -5.76 4.15
N SER A 185 -6.91 -5.04 3.34
CA SER A 185 -7.31 -3.80 2.70
C SER A 185 -6.96 -3.83 1.22
N ALA A 186 -7.93 -3.50 0.36
CA ALA A 186 -7.69 -3.39 -1.07
C ALA A 186 -7.03 -2.04 -1.40
N GLY A 187 -5.90 -2.09 -2.09
CA GLY A 187 -5.25 -0.91 -2.64
C GLY A 187 -6.02 -0.33 -3.83
N PRO A 188 -5.62 0.86 -4.32
CA PRO A 188 -6.26 1.50 -5.46
C PRO A 188 -6.20 0.61 -6.70
N GLN A 189 -7.32 0.52 -7.42
CA GLN A 189 -7.38 -0.16 -8.71
C GLN A 189 -6.49 0.56 -9.71
N SER A 190 -5.61 -0.18 -10.40
CA SER A 190 -4.83 0.35 -11.51
C SER A 190 -4.77 -0.68 -12.63
N SER A 191 -4.56 -0.20 -13.86
CA SER A 191 -4.54 -1.03 -15.08
C SER A 191 -3.33 -1.98 -15.19
N GLY A 192 -2.51 -2.10 -14.15
CA GLY A 192 -1.26 -2.85 -14.19
C GLY A 192 -1.15 -3.97 -13.16
N TRP A 193 -2.22 -4.22 -12.40
CA TRP A 193 -2.29 -5.24 -11.34
C TRP A 193 -3.67 -5.90 -11.35
N LEU A 194 -3.74 -7.24 -11.38
CA LEU A 194 -5.00 -7.94 -11.14
C LEU A 194 -5.39 -7.89 -9.66
N ALA A 195 -4.40 -7.81 -8.76
CA ALA A 195 -4.62 -7.60 -7.34
C ALA A 195 -3.55 -6.69 -6.75
N ASN A 196 -3.97 -5.83 -5.83
CA ASN A 196 -3.13 -4.99 -4.98
C ASN A 196 -3.75 -5.02 -3.58
N LEU A 197 -3.27 -5.93 -2.74
CA LEU A 197 -3.86 -6.22 -1.43
C LEU A 197 -2.83 -5.97 -0.34
N SER A 198 -3.23 -5.24 0.69
CA SER A 198 -2.45 -5.08 1.90
C SER A 198 -3.02 -5.97 3.01
N PHE A 199 -2.13 -6.66 3.70
CA PHE A 199 -2.43 -7.57 4.80
C PHE A 199 -1.78 -7.01 6.06
N LEU A 200 -2.56 -6.84 7.12
CA LEU A 200 -2.05 -6.51 8.44
C LEU A 200 -1.70 -7.82 9.15
N VAL A 201 -0.42 -8.05 9.43
CA VAL A 201 0.08 -9.33 9.92
C VAL A 201 0.73 -9.13 11.27
N ASP A 202 0.39 -9.97 12.24
CA ASP A 202 1.10 -10.05 13.51
C ASP A 202 2.59 -10.34 13.27
N SER A 203 3.48 -9.62 13.96
CA SER A 203 4.94 -9.74 13.75
C SER A 203 5.46 -11.13 14.09
N GLY A 204 4.82 -11.86 15.02
CA GLY A 204 5.13 -13.25 15.34
C GLY A 204 4.56 -14.26 14.32
N ALA A 205 3.66 -13.84 13.43
CA ALA A 205 3.12 -14.64 12.34
C ALA A 205 3.76 -14.34 10.97
N ALA A 206 4.64 -13.34 10.87
CA ALA A 206 5.23 -12.88 9.61
C ALA A 206 5.87 -14.00 8.77
N GLU A 207 6.66 -14.89 9.38
CA GLU A 207 7.29 -16.01 8.66
C GLU A 207 6.26 -16.99 8.08
N ARG A 208 5.18 -17.26 8.84
CA ARG A 208 4.08 -18.13 8.38
C ARG A 208 3.33 -17.49 7.22
N PHE A 209 3.05 -16.19 7.31
CA PHE A 209 2.42 -15.44 6.22
C PHE A 209 3.28 -15.50 4.94
N LEU A 210 4.58 -15.21 5.02
CA LEU A 210 5.48 -15.26 3.86
C LEU A 210 5.59 -16.68 3.27
N THR A 211 5.55 -17.71 4.11
CA THR A 211 5.51 -19.11 3.65
C THR A 211 4.24 -19.40 2.87
N ALA A 212 3.07 -18.96 3.36
CA ALA A 212 1.80 -19.12 2.66
C ALA A 212 1.78 -18.40 1.30
N VAL A 213 2.42 -17.22 1.21
CA VAL A 213 2.59 -16.51 -0.07
C VAL A 213 3.41 -17.33 -1.07
N GLU A 214 4.48 -17.97 -0.61
CA GLU A 214 5.32 -18.79 -1.48
C GLU A 214 4.65 -20.11 -1.88
N GLU A 215 3.91 -20.76 -0.97
CA GLU A 215 3.06 -21.90 -1.30
C GLU A 215 2.00 -21.55 -2.35
N PHE A 216 1.34 -20.39 -2.19
CA PHE A 216 0.38 -19.89 -3.17
C PHE A 216 1.04 -19.61 -4.53
N ARG A 217 2.25 -19.02 -4.55
CA ARG A 217 3.03 -18.80 -5.77
C ARG A 217 3.33 -20.12 -6.50
N GLN A 218 3.75 -21.15 -5.77
CA GLN A 218 4.08 -22.46 -6.35
C GLN A 218 2.84 -23.18 -6.90
N ALA A 219 1.69 -23.05 -6.22
CA ALA A 219 0.43 -23.61 -6.67
C ALA A 219 -0.15 -22.88 -7.90
N ASN A 220 0.21 -21.62 -8.12
CA ASN A 220 -0.34 -20.75 -9.17
C ASN A 220 0.77 -20.16 -10.05
N PRO A 221 1.46 -20.99 -10.87
CA PRO A 221 2.60 -20.55 -11.66
C PRO A 221 2.26 -19.56 -12.78
N HIS A 222 0.97 -19.36 -13.08
CA HIS A 222 0.49 -18.31 -13.99
C HIS A 222 0.46 -16.91 -13.34
N LEU A 223 0.78 -16.79 -12.05
CA LEU A 223 0.80 -15.54 -11.32
C LEU A 223 2.23 -15.10 -10.96
N GLU A 224 2.54 -13.83 -11.27
CA GLU A 224 3.69 -13.12 -10.76
C GLU A 224 3.31 -12.31 -9.52
N LEU A 225 3.77 -12.76 -8.34
CA LEU A 225 3.53 -12.03 -7.08
C LEU A 225 4.73 -11.18 -6.69
N ARG A 226 4.48 -9.91 -6.32
CA ARG A 226 5.44 -8.98 -5.73
C ARG A 226 5.02 -8.69 -4.31
N VAL A 227 5.90 -8.99 -3.36
CA VAL A 227 5.66 -8.79 -1.93
C VAL A 227 6.49 -7.61 -1.46
N ASN A 228 5.84 -6.62 -0.84
CA ASN A 228 6.49 -5.46 -0.22
C ASN A 228 6.15 -5.46 1.26
N GLY A 229 7.16 -5.59 2.12
CA GLY A 229 6.97 -5.68 3.57
C GLY A 229 8.23 -6.16 4.28
N PRO A 230 8.32 -5.99 5.61
CA PRO A 230 7.34 -5.31 6.46
C PRO A 230 7.30 -3.78 6.20
N LEU A 231 6.11 -3.21 6.22
CA LEU A 231 5.87 -1.77 6.05
C LEU A 231 5.16 -1.20 7.29
N PRO A 232 5.32 0.11 7.57
CA PRO A 232 4.36 0.84 8.39
C PRO A 232 2.93 0.65 7.84
N PRO A 233 1.91 0.54 8.70
CA PRO A 233 0.57 0.08 8.33
C PRO A 233 -0.30 1.17 7.67
N TYR A 234 0.18 1.83 6.60
CA TYR A 234 -0.50 2.91 5.89
C TYR A 234 -1.95 2.58 5.51
N SER A 235 -2.21 1.36 5.07
CA SER A 235 -3.52 0.94 4.56
C SER A 235 -4.56 0.71 5.67
N PHE A 236 -4.12 0.73 6.93
CA PHE A 236 -4.93 0.44 8.11
C PHE A 236 -5.03 1.64 9.06
N VAL A 237 -4.45 2.78 8.70
CA VAL A 237 -4.56 4.01 9.50
C VAL A 237 -5.95 4.67 9.35
N GLU A 238 -6.73 4.38 8.30
CA GLU A 238 -8.00 5.07 8.00
C GLU A 238 -9.27 4.26 8.30
N THR A 239 -9.17 3.05 8.85
CA THR A 239 -10.34 2.18 9.06
C THR A 239 -11.16 2.60 10.28
N SER A 240 -11.96 3.64 10.14
CA SER A 240 -13.17 3.89 10.93
C SER A 240 -14.37 3.86 9.99
N SER A 241 -15.42 3.14 10.38
CA SER A 241 -16.62 2.82 9.61
C SER A 241 -17.18 3.95 8.72
N PRO A 242 -17.82 3.65 7.58
CA PRO A 242 -18.30 4.63 6.58
C PRO A 242 -19.38 5.62 7.06
N GLN A 243 -19.65 5.70 8.37
CA GLN A 243 -20.56 6.67 9.00
C GLN A 243 -19.82 7.79 9.75
N GLN A 244 -18.48 7.81 9.75
CA GLN A 244 -17.64 8.85 10.37
C GLN A 244 -16.51 9.34 9.44
N ALA A 245 -16.79 9.48 8.13
CA ALA A 245 -15.82 9.91 7.12
C ALA A 245 -15.60 11.44 7.06
N GLU A 246 -15.44 12.07 8.22
CA GLU A 246 -14.86 13.42 8.35
C GLU A 246 -13.84 13.36 9.49
N GLY A 247 -12.55 13.19 9.17
CA GLY A 247 -11.50 13.06 10.19
C GLY A 247 -10.48 11.95 9.94
N GLY A 248 -10.07 11.70 8.70
CA GLY A 248 -8.89 10.85 8.46
C GLY A 248 -7.60 11.46 9.04
N THR A 249 -6.58 10.65 9.33
CA THR A 249 -5.23 11.16 9.68
C THR A 249 -4.64 12.01 8.55
N ALA A 250 -4.94 11.68 7.30
CA ALA A 250 -4.53 12.45 6.13
C ALA A 250 -5.24 13.82 6.03
N GLU A 251 -6.49 13.92 6.49
CA GLU A 251 -7.25 15.18 6.52
C GLU A 251 -6.84 16.07 7.69
N ALA A 252 -6.47 15.46 8.83
CA ALA A 252 -6.06 16.17 10.04
C ALA A 252 -4.84 17.10 9.81
N PHE A 253 -4.00 16.77 8.83
CA PHE A 253 -2.80 17.55 8.47
C PHE A 253 -2.73 17.90 6.97
N GLY A 254 -3.88 18.09 6.32
CA GLY A 254 -3.96 18.24 4.86
C GLY A 254 -4.56 19.56 4.38
N ALA A 255 -3.74 20.60 4.17
CA ALA A 255 -4.10 21.75 3.32
C ALA A 255 -2.87 22.56 2.85
N ALA A 256 -2.02 22.00 1.98
CA ALA A 256 -0.98 22.81 1.32
C ALA A 256 -0.61 22.41 -0.12
N ALA A 257 -1.02 21.24 -0.63
CA ALA A 257 -0.58 20.78 -1.95
C ALA A 257 -1.49 21.19 -3.13
N ALA A 258 -2.62 21.85 -2.90
CA ALA A 258 -3.58 22.20 -3.95
C ALA A 258 -3.57 23.71 -4.26
N LYS A 259 -2.57 24.16 -5.02
CA LYS A 259 -2.78 25.25 -5.99
C LYS A 259 -2.21 24.83 -7.35
N PRO A 260 -3.05 24.55 -8.36
CA PRO A 260 -2.58 24.50 -9.73
C PRO A 260 -2.34 25.94 -10.18
N ASN A 261 -1.08 26.32 -10.36
CA ASN A 261 -0.75 27.56 -11.08
C ASN A 261 -0.79 27.26 -12.58
N GLY A 262 -1.73 27.93 -13.26
CA GLY A 262 -1.61 28.50 -14.61
C GLY A 262 -1.08 27.64 -15.74
#